data_AF-A0A252DN52-F1
#
_entry.id   AF-A0A252DN52-F1
#
_cell.length_a   1.000
_cell.length_b   1.000
_cell.length_c   1.000
_cell.angle_alpha   90.00
_cell.angle_beta   90.00
_cell.angle_gamma   90.00
#
_symmetry.space_group_name_H-M   'P 1'
#
loop_
_entity.id
_entity.type
_entity.pdbx_description
1 polymer ?
#
loop_
_entity_poly.entity_id
_entity_poly.type
_entity_poly.pdbx_seq_one_letter_code
_entity_poly.pdbx_strand_id
1 'polypeptide(L)'
;MPANRCPNPNCEYFNRALPNNAKVCPWCSTPLGNVITPTPTRPVSPQPTPPQPTPPQPTPPQANPPQPVQPPRPVVNPPTYQPPVDYSTEYQQRVPPYVPPVQPAYTPPPPRLPLLKLIHTTGREFQWSGEVGYIGRRSQSMTVPPEIDLTGLPNEGIISRRHARVYWDWSQNAYMIVDMSTNGIYLNNTPLNPGVQYRLLNGDSLQFGQDNLVRFTAYVM
;
A
#
# COMPACT_ATOMS: atom_id res chain seq x y z
N MET A 1 -30.92 -23.29 26.04
CA MET A 1 -30.42 -22.05 25.41
C MET A 1 -31.61 -21.41 24.70
N PRO A 2 -32.15 -20.28 25.16
CA PRO A 2 -33.31 -19.65 24.55
C PRO A 2 -32.96 -19.18 23.13
N ALA A 3 -33.72 -19.62 22.14
CA ALA A 3 -33.54 -19.18 20.76
C ALA A 3 -33.96 -17.71 20.64
N ASN A 4 -33.06 -16.86 20.12
CA ASN A 4 -33.36 -15.45 19.85
C ASN A 4 -34.50 -15.38 18.81
N ARG A 5 -35.60 -14.71 19.15
CA ARG A 5 -36.78 -14.47 18.29
C ARG A 5 -36.85 -12.98 17.94
N CYS A 6 -37.49 -12.65 16.83
CA CYS A 6 -37.68 -11.25 16.45
C CYS A 6 -38.80 -10.60 17.29
N PRO A 7 -38.62 -9.39 17.84
CA PRO A 7 -39.64 -8.70 18.62
C PRO A 7 -40.76 -8.06 17.79
N ASN A 8 -40.62 -8.00 16.46
CA ASN A 8 -41.63 -7.41 15.57
C ASN A 8 -42.75 -8.42 15.25
N PRO A 9 -44.02 -8.18 15.62
CA PRO A 9 -45.13 -9.12 15.42
C PRO A 9 -45.52 -9.33 13.95
N ASN A 10 -45.14 -8.39 13.07
CA ASN A 10 -45.35 -8.52 11.63
C ASN A 10 -44.19 -9.27 10.93
N CYS A 11 -43.25 -9.83 11.69
CA CYS A 11 -42.10 -10.55 11.16
C CYS A 11 -42.35 -12.07 11.16
N GLU A 12 -41.95 -12.76 10.09
CA GLU A 12 -42.02 -14.22 9.96
C GLU A 12 -41.16 -14.92 11.01
N TYR A 13 -40.10 -14.24 11.46
CA TYR A 13 -39.21 -14.68 12.53
C TYR A 13 -39.68 -14.26 13.93
N PHE A 14 -40.92 -13.77 14.08
CA PHE A 14 -41.53 -13.53 15.40
C PHE A 14 -41.77 -14.84 16.16
N ASN A 15 -42.29 -15.85 15.45
CA ASN A 15 -42.55 -17.18 16.01
C ASN A 15 -41.55 -18.27 15.60
N ARG A 16 -40.53 -17.93 14.80
CA ARG A 16 -39.46 -18.84 14.37
C ARG A 16 -38.13 -18.46 15.04
N ALA A 17 -37.30 -19.46 15.32
CA ALA A 17 -35.94 -19.24 15.80
C ALA A 17 -35.09 -18.58 14.70
N LEU A 18 -34.36 -17.51 15.04
CA LEU A 18 -33.44 -16.88 14.10
C LEU A 18 -32.20 -17.76 13.88
N PRO A 19 -31.68 -17.84 12.65
CA PRO A 19 -30.39 -18.47 12.39
C PRO A 19 -29.27 -17.66 13.06
N ASN A 20 -28.38 -18.36 13.78
CA ASN A 20 -27.08 -17.90 14.33
C ASN A 20 -26.97 -16.43 14.76
N ASN A 21 -26.97 -16.15 16.07
CA ASN A 21 -26.50 -14.90 16.74
C ASN A 21 -26.63 -13.58 15.93
N ALA A 22 -27.72 -13.44 15.17
CA ALA A 22 -27.93 -12.29 14.31
C ALA A 22 -28.20 -11.08 15.19
N LYS A 23 -27.37 -10.03 15.06
CA LYS A 23 -27.58 -8.76 15.77
C LYS A 23 -28.74 -7.95 15.20
N VAL A 24 -29.20 -8.30 14.00
CA VAL A 24 -30.29 -7.65 13.27
C VAL A 24 -31.10 -8.73 12.56
N CYS A 25 -32.43 -8.64 12.61
CA CYS A 25 -33.33 -9.57 11.92
C CYS A 25 -33.19 -9.43 10.40
N PRO A 26 -32.91 -10.50 9.64
CA PRO A 26 -32.66 -10.44 8.19
C PRO A 26 -33.91 -10.10 7.36
N TRP A 27 -35.11 -10.22 7.92
CA TRP A 27 -36.36 -9.97 7.18
C TRP A 27 -36.91 -8.56 7.37
N CYS A 28 -36.85 -8.04 8.59
CA CYS A 28 -37.44 -6.74 8.92
C CYS A 28 -36.42 -5.70 9.41
N SER A 29 -35.12 -6.03 9.37
CA SER A 29 -34.01 -5.18 9.81
C SER A 29 -34.10 -4.66 11.25
N THR A 30 -34.93 -5.30 12.09
CA THR A 30 -35.07 -4.90 13.49
C THR A 30 -33.83 -5.30 14.29
N PRO A 31 -33.20 -4.40 15.05
CA PRO A 31 -32.05 -4.73 15.88
C PRO A 31 -32.45 -5.67 17.00
N LEU A 32 -31.75 -6.80 17.13
CA LEU A 32 -31.92 -7.80 18.16
C LEU A 32 -30.92 -7.51 19.27
N GLY A 33 -31.18 -6.44 20.02
CA GLY A 33 -30.40 -6.04 21.17
C GLY A 33 -30.98 -6.59 22.46
N ASN A 34 -30.14 -7.18 23.32
CA ASN A 34 -30.46 -7.32 24.74
C ASN A 34 -30.70 -5.92 25.31
N VAL A 35 -31.97 -5.52 25.46
CA VAL A 35 -32.33 -4.29 26.17
C VAL A 35 -32.19 -4.59 27.66
N ILE A 36 -30.98 -4.36 28.17
CA ILE A 36 -30.78 -4.09 29.59
C ILE A 36 -31.41 -2.72 29.83
N THR A 37 -32.48 -2.68 30.60
CA THR A 37 -33.13 -1.47 31.07
C THR A 37 -32.16 -0.65 31.94
N PRO A 38 -31.87 0.62 31.62
CA PRO A 38 -31.29 1.52 32.61
C PRO A 38 -32.39 2.11 33.49
N THR A 39 -32.18 1.99 34.80
CA THR A 39 -32.93 2.56 35.92
C THR A 39 -33.09 4.09 35.79
N PRO A 40 -34.20 4.71 36.26
CA PRO A 40 -34.44 6.13 36.08
C PRO A 40 -33.59 6.99 37.03
N THR A 41 -32.72 7.85 36.49
CA THR A 41 -32.08 8.93 37.24
C THR A 41 -32.45 10.28 36.65
N ARG A 42 -33.16 11.06 37.48
CA ARG A 42 -33.40 12.52 37.57
C ARG A 42 -33.31 13.40 36.30
N PRO A 43 -34.24 14.34 36.10
CA PRO A 43 -34.16 15.30 35.02
C PRO A 43 -33.00 16.28 35.25
N VAL A 44 -32.02 16.25 34.36
CA VAL A 44 -31.02 17.31 34.19
C VAL A 44 -31.49 18.20 33.04
N SER A 45 -31.46 19.50 33.28
CA SER A 45 -31.83 20.58 32.37
C SER A 45 -31.21 20.41 30.97
N PRO A 46 -31.89 20.82 29.88
CA PRO A 46 -31.35 20.70 28.54
C PRO A 46 -30.16 21.64 28.33
N GLN A 47 -28.98 21.08 28.12
CA GLN A 47 -27.82 21.77 27.56
C GLN A 47 -27.99 21.86 26.04
N PRO A 48 -27.69 23.01 25.39
CA PRO A 48 -27.82 23.15 23.95
C PRO A 48 -26.92 22.15 23.22
N THR A 49 -27.52 21.39 22.30
CA THR A 49 -26.85 20.43 21.43
C THR A 49 -25.87 21.15 20.49
N PRO A 50 -24.67 20.59 20.26
CA PRO A 50 -23.83 20.99 19.14
C PRO A 50 -24.59 20.77 17.82
N PRO A 51 -24.46 21.66 16.83
CA PRO A 51 -25.11 21.48 15.54
C PRO A 51 -24.60 20.19 14.87
N GLN A 52 -25.55 19.34 14.52
CA GLN A 52 -25.32 18.13 13.74
C GLN A 52 -24.74 18.51 12.37
N PRO A 53 -23.68 17.83 11.88
CA PRO A 53 -23.18 18.06 10.53
C PRO A 53 -24.27 17.70 9.51
N THR A 54 -24.67 18.69 8.72
CA THR A 54 -25.59 18.55 7.60
C THR A 54 -25.01 17.58 6.55
N PRO A 55 -25.83 16.72 5.93
CA PRO A 55 -25.40 15.96 4.75
C PRO A 55 -24.86 16.93 3.68
N PRO A 56 -23.74 16.62 3.00
CA PRO A 56 -23.23 17.47 1.95
C PRO A 56 -24.26 17.58 0.83
N GLN A 57 -24.72 18.81 0.60
CA GLN A 57 -25.59 19.18 -0.51
C GLN A 57 -24.85 18.93 -1.83
N PRO A 58 -25.49 18.38 -2.88
CA PRO A 58 -24.88 18.27 -4.19
C PRO A 58 -24.50 19.67 -4.69
N THR A 59 -23.21 19.89 -4.88
CA THR A 59 -22.67 21.12 -5.48
C THR A 59 -23.23 21.28 -6.89
N PRO A 60 -23.74 22.47 -7.26
CA PRO A 60 -24.08 22.75 -8.65
C PRO A 60 -22.83 22.60 -9.53
N PRO A 61 -22.97 22.16 -10.80
CA PRO A 61 -21.84 22.02 -11.70
C PRO A 61 -21.12 23.38 -11.84
N GLN A 62 -19.84 23.42 -11.48
CA GLN A 62 -18.98 24.56 -11.76
C GLN A 62 -18.96 24.79 -13.27
N ALA A 63 -19.29 26.01 -13.69
CA ALA A 63 -19.03 26.45 -15.04
C ALA A 63 -17.52 26.40 -15.29
N ASN A 64 -17.10 25.67 -16.31
CA ASN A 64 -15.71 25.64 -16.75
C ASN A 64 -15.24 27.08 -17.02
N PRO A 65 -14.06 27.49 -16.50
CA PRO A 65 -13.49 28.76 -16.90
C PRO A 65 -13.21 28.74 -18.42
N PRO A 66 -13.39 29.88 -19.12
CA PRO A 66 -13.11 29.96 -20.53
C PRO A 66 -11.65 29.60 -20.80
N GLN A 67 -11.43 28.64 -21.69
CA GLN A 67 -10.09 28.27 -22.14
C GLN A 67 -9.42 29.49 -22.80
N PRO A 68 -8.14 29.77 -22.50
CA PRO A 68 -7.38 30.78 -23.21
C PRO A 68 -7.39 30.47 -24.71
N VAL A 69 -7.89 31.42 -25.51
CA VAL A 69 -7.84 31.35 -26.97
C VAL A 69 -6.36 31.31 -27.36
N GLN A 70 -5.90 30.21 -27.93
CA GLN A 70 -4.53 30.12 -28.42
C GLN A 70 -4.35 31.14 -29.56
N PRO A 71 -3.27 31.95 -29.55
CA PRO A 71 -2.99 32.83 -30.68
C PRO A 71 -2.76 31.99 -31.95
N PRO A 72 -3.15 32.50 -33.13
CA PRO A 72 -2.90 31.81 -34.39
C PRO A 72 -1.40 31.60 -34.58
N ARG A 73 -1.02 30.39 -35.00
CA ARG A 73 0.37 30.05 -35.32
C ARG A 73 0.86 30.96 -36.44
N PRO A 74 2.08 31.52 -36.36
CA PRO A 74 2.65 32.26 -37.47
C PRO A 74 2.84 31.32 -38.67
N VAL A 75 2.31 31.72 -39.82
CA VAL A 75 2.50 31.03 -41.09
C VAL A 75 3.97 31.22 -41.48
N VAL A 76 4.74 30.14 -41.42
CA VAL A 76 6.12 30.12 -41.93
C VAL A 76 6.02 30.06 -43.46
N ASN A 77 6.42 31.15 -44.12
CA ASN A 77 6.59 31.15 -45.58
C ASN A 77 7.75 30.20 -45.94
N PRO A 78 7.62 29.37 -46.99
CA PRO A 78 8.71 28.53 -47.44
C PRO A 78 9.87 29.38 -47.99
N PRO A 79 11.12 28.96 -47.79
CA PRO A 79 12.28 29.69 -48.32
C PRO A 79 12.27 29.64 -49.86
N THR A 80 12.50 30.79 -50.47
CA THR A 80 12.74 30.93 -51.90
C THR A 80 14.07 30.25 -52.25
N TYR A 81 14.01 29.27 -53.15
CA TYR A 81 15.18 28.57 -53.68
C TYR A 81 15.99 29.55 -54.54
N GLN A 82 17.22 29.86 -54.12
CA GLN A 82 18.23 30.46 -54.99
C GLN A 82 19.09 29.34 -55.59
N PRO A 83 19.37 29.35 -56.90
CA PRO A 83 20.31 28.38 -57.49
C PRO A 83 21.73 28.65 -56.94
N PRO A 84 22.54 27.60 -56.75
CA PRO A 84 23.89 27.74 -56.21
C PRO A 84 24.77 28.50 -57.21
N VAL A 85 25.43 29.55 -56.73
CA VAL A 85 26.52 30.21 -57.44
C VAL A 85 27.74 29.29 -57.44
N ASP A 86 28.35 29.13 -58.61
CA ASP A 86 29.59 28.41 -58.84
C ASP A 86 30.75 29.20 -58.21
N TYR A 87 31.32 28.68 -57.13
CA TYR A 87 32.58 29.16 -56.60
C TYR A 87 33.57 27.99 -56.56
N SER A 88 34.53 28.05 -57.48
CA SER A 88 35.78 27.30 -57.41
C SER A 88 36.46 27.59 -56.08
N THR A 89 36.55 26.58 -55.21
CA THR A 89 37.20 26.65 -53.91
C THR A 89 38.70 26.39 -54.07
N GLU A 90 39.53 27.38 -53.73
CA GLU A 90 40.94 27.14 -53.44
C GLU A 90 41.04 26.37 -52.12
N TYR A 91 41.55 25.15 -52.17
CA TYR A 91 41.74 24.28 -51.01
C TYR A 91 42.92 24.76 -50.16
N GLN A 92 42.65 25.54 -49.12
CA GLN A 92 43.63 25.75 -48.06
C GLN A 92 43.44 24.70 -46.97
N GLN A 93 44.41 23.80 -46.84
CA GLN A 93 44.41 22.71 -45.88
C GLN A 93 44.50 23.26 -44.44
N ARG A 94 43.39 23.22 -43.69
CA ARG A 94 43.38 23.53 -42.25
C ARG A 94 43.94 22.33 -41.47
N VAL A 95 45.01 22.56 -40.72
CA VAL A 95 45.45 21.65 -39.65
C VAL A 95 44.39 21.62 -38.54
N PRO A 96 43.93 20.44 -38.10
CA PRO A 96 42.92 20.34 -37.04
C PRO A 96 43.49 20.82 -35.70
N PRO A 97 42.71 21.53 -34.88
CA PRO A 97 43.15 21.94 -33.55
C PRO A 97 43.37 20.70 -32.66
N TYR A 98 44.44 20.72 -31.89
CA TYR A 98 44.73 19.69 -30.89
C TYR A 98 43.63 19.69 -29.82
N VAL A 99 42.85 18.60 -29.74
CA VAL A 99 41.86 18.38 -28.69
C VAL A 99 42.53 17.55 -27.60
N PRO A 100 42.70 18.08 -26.36
CA PRO A 100 43.24 17.28 -25.27
C PRO A 100 42.32 16.08 -25.01
N PRO A 101 42.87 14.91 -24.64
CA PRO A 101 42.05 13.74 -24.33
C PRO A 101 41.16 14.04 -23.13
N VAL A 102 39.84 13.91 -23.32
CA VAL A 102 38.84 14.01 -22.26
C VAL A 102 39.10 12.85 -21.29
N GLN A 103 39.50 13.16 -20.05
CA GLN A 103 39.63 12.14 -19.01
C GLN A 103 38.24 11.54 -18.77
N PRO A 104 38.11 10.20 -18.66
CA PRO A 104 36.83 9.59 -18.34
C PRO A 104 36.34 10.14 -16.99
N ALA A 105 35.13 10.69 -16.98
CA ALA A 105 34.50 11.11 -15.75
C ALA A 105 34.36 9.90 -14.83
N TYR A 106 34.93 9.98 -13.62
CA TYR A 106 34.75 8.95 -12.61
C TYR A 106 33.28 8.95 -12.17
N THR A 107 32.51 7.97 -12.64
CA THR A 107 31.19 7.68 -12.10
C THR A 107 31.38 6.76 -10.88
N PRO A 108 31.07 7.22 -9.65
CA PRO A 108 31.10 6.32 -8.51
C PRO A 108 30.12 5.16 -8.76
N PRO A 109 30.48 3.92 -8.39
CA PRO A 109 29.57 2.80 -8.52
C PRO A 109 28.28 3.09 -7.74
N PRO A 110 27.11 2.68 -8.27
CA PRO A 110 25.84 2.91 -7.58
C PRO A 110 25.89 2.25 -6.19
N PRO A 111 25.30 2.90 -5.16
CA PRO A 111 25.25 2.33 -3.82
C PRO A 111 24.55 0.97 -3.86
N ARG A 112 25.18 -0.04 -3.27
CA ARG A 112 24.62 -1.39 -3.15
C ARG A 112 23.76 -1.46 -1.89
N LEU A 113 22.53 -1.94 -2.04
CA LEU A 113 21.65 -2.22 -0.91
C LEU A 113 22.10 -3.51 -0.22
N PRO A 114 22.03 -3.58 1.12
CA PRO A 114 22.34 -4.80 1.83
C PRO A 114 21.33 -5.90 1.50
N LEU A 115 21.72 -7.15 1.73
CA LEU A 115 20.88 -8.31 1.53
C LEU A 115 20.03 -8.55 2.78
N LEU A 116 18.71 -8.54 2.61
CA LEU A 116 17.77 -9.05 3.61
C LEU A 116 17.66 -10.56 3.46
N LYS A 117 18.06 -11.29 4.50
CA LYS A 117 17.91 -12.74 4.61
C LYS A 117 16.91 -13.08 5.71
N LEU A 118 15.90 -13.89 5.39
CA LEU A 118 14.93 -14.42 6.33
C LEU A 118 15.11 -15.94 6.41
N ILE A 119 15.36 -16.46 7.60
CA ILE A 119 15.53 -17.90 7.84
C ILE A 119 14.31 -18.41 8.59
N HIS A 120 13.50 -19.25 7.95
CA HIS A 120 12.35 -19.89 8.58
C HIS A 120 12.81 -20.95 9.59
N THR A 121 12.01 -21.24 10.61
CA THR A 121 12.29 -22.30 11.60
C THR A 121 12.46 -23.70 11.01
N THR A 122 11.97 -23.94 9.80
CA THR A 122 12.22 -25.20 9.06
C THR A 122 13.59 -25.27 8.38
N GLY A 123 14.40 -24.21 8.48
CA GLY A 123 15.69 -24.08 7.79
C GLY A 123 15.59 -23.57 6.35
N ARG A 124 14.38 -23.26 5.84
CA ARG A 124 14.23 -22.61 4.53
C ARG A 124 14.69 -21.16 4.61
N GLU A 125 15.49 -20.75 3.64
CA GLU A 125 16.04 -19.40 3.56
C GLU A 125 15.41 -18.63 2.40
N PHE A 126 15.17 -17.34 2.64
CA PHE A 126 14.70 -16.39 1.65
C PHE A 126 15.65 -15.20 1.65
N GLN A 127 16.03 -14.74 0.46
CA GLN A 127 17.00 -13.66 0.30
C GLN A 127 16.44 -12.65 -0.68
N TRP A 128 16.57 -11.37 -0.33
CA TRP A 128 16.11 -10.28 -1.16
C TRP A 128 16.96 -9.03 -0.94
N SER A 129 17.27 -8.34 -2.03
CA SER A 129 17.94 -7.04 -2.01
C SER A 129 17.19 -6.11 -2.94
N GLY A 130 16.64 -5.04 -2.40
CA GLY A 130 15.88 -4.06 -3.16
C GLY A 130 15.44 -2.90 -2.29
N GLU A 131 14.94 -1.85 -2.92
CA GLU A 131 14.46 -0.66 -2.21
C GLU A 131 13.08 -0.87 -1.62
N VAL A 132 12.16 -1.52 -2.34
CA VAL A 132 10.80 -1.81 -1.89
C VAL A 132 10.39 -3.19 -2.38
N GLY A 133 9.83 -3.99 -1.48
CA GLY A 133 9.33 -5.32 -1.76
C GLY A 133 8.19 -5.72 -0.84
N TYR A 134 7.54 -6.81 -1.19
CA TYR A 134 6.45 -7.41 -0.48
C TYR A 134 6.82 -8.84 -0.07
N ILE A 135 6.36 -9.20 1.12
CA ILE A 135 6.49 -10.53 1.68
C ILE A 135 5.09 -11.13 1.75
N GLY A 136 4.92 -12.34 1.25
CA GLY A 136 3.63 -13.01 1.34
C GLY A 136 3.55 -14.29 0.53
N ARG A 137 2.34 -14.82 0.44
CA ARG A 137 2.05 -16.04 -0.33
C ARG A 137 1.63 -15.70 -1.76
N ARG A 138 2.21 -16.37 -2.75
CA ARG A 138 1.77 -16.27 -4.15
C ARG A 138 0.32 -16.76 -4.30
N SER A 139 -0.41 -16.12 -5.19
CA SER A 139 -1.78 -16.50 -5.55
C SER A 139 -1.98 -16.31 -7.04
N GLN A 140 -2.73 -17.21 -7.69
CA GLN A 140 -3.11 -17.09 -9.10
C GLN A 140 -3.92 -15.80 -9.38
N SER A 141 -4.60 -15.28 -8.36
CA SER A 141 -5.32 -14.01 -8.44
C SER A 141 -4.41 -12.77 -8.47
N MET A 142 -3.09 -12.90 -8.28
CA MET A 142 -2.15 -11.78 -8.27
C MET A 142 -1.36 -11.77 -9.58
N THR A 143 -1.35 -10.61 -10.24
CA THR A 143 -0.57 -10.42 -11.47
C THR A 143 0.94 -10.43 -11.22
N VAL A 144 1.37 -9.88 -10.09
CA VAL A 144 2.79 -9.82 -9.69
C VAL A 144 2.94 -10.56 -8.36
N PRO A 145 3.78 -11.61 -8.30
CA PRO A 145 4.05 -12.31 -7.05
C PRO A 145 4.84 -11.40 -6.09
N PRO A 146 4.75 -11.64 -4.76
CA PRO A 146 5.62 -10.96 -3.81
C PRO A 146 7.09 -11.32 -4.09
N GLU A 147 7.97 -10.35 -3.87
CA GLU A 147 9.42 -10.50 -4.06
C GLU A 147 9.99 -11.57 -3.13
N ILE A 148 9.46 -11.65 -1.89
CA ILE A 148 9.70 -12.77 -0.98
C ILE A 148 8.44 -13.63 -0.93
N ASP A 149 8.46 -14.71 -1.73
CA ASP A 149 7.37 -15.67 -1.84
C ASP A 149 7.50 -16.79 -0.81
N LEU A 150 6.56 -16.81 0.13
CA LEU A 150 6.50 -17.75 1.24
C LEU A 150 5.66 -19.01 0.94
N THR A 151 5.28 -19.22 -0.33
CA THR A 151 4.53 -20.42 -0.74
C THR A 151 5.31 -21.71 -0.46
N GLY A 152 4.59 -22.76 -0.09
CA GLY A 152 5.13 -24.07 0.27
C GLY A 152 5.74 -24.13 1.67
N LEU A 153 5.52 -23.12 2.52
CA LEU A 153 5.83 -23.20 3.94
C LEU A 153 4.70 -23.94 4.69
N PRO A 154 5.01 -24.64 5.80
CA PRO A 154 3.96 -25.16 6.67
C PRO A 154 3.10 -24.00 7.17
N ASN A 155 1.79 -24.23 7.26
CA ASN A 155 0.82 -23.23 7.70
C ASN A 155 0.74 -21.97 6.82
N GLU A 156 1.17 -22.03 5.55
CA GLU A 156 1.09 -20.89 4.61
C GLU A 156 -0.31 -20.25 4.48
N GLY A 157 -1.37 -20.98 4.85
CA GLY A 157 -2.74 -20.47 4.89
C GLY A 157 -2.93 -19.27 5.83
N ILE A 158 -2.10 -19.11 6.85
CA ILE A 158 -2.13 -17.95 7.75
C ILE A 158 -1.40 -16.73 7.16
N ILE A 159 -0.60 -16.93 6.12
CA ILE A 159 0.18 -15.89 5.45
C ILE A 159 -0.69 -15.25 4.37
N SER A 160 -1.11 -14.01 4.61
CA SER A 160 -1.72 -13.14 3.60
C SER A 160 -0.89 -13.06 2.30
N ARG A 161 -1.59 -12.85 1.19
CA ARG A 161 -1.00 -12.69 -0.15
C ARG A 161 0.03 -11.55 -0.24
N ARG A 162 -0.32 -10.40 0.35
CA ARG A 162 0.60 -9.31 0.70
C ARG A 162 0.56 -9.20 2.22
N HIS A 163 1.51 -9.83 2.90
CA HIS A 163 1.53 -9.92 4.36
C HIS A 163 2.28 -8.74 4.96
N ALA A 164 3.48 -8.47 4.44
CA ALA A 164 4.29 -7.36 4.86
C ALA A 164 4.78 -6.58 3.64
N ARG A 165 5.03 -5.29 3.85
CA ARG A 165 5.87 -4.49 2.96
C ARG A 165 7.20 -4.28 3.64
N VAL A 166 8.28 -4.45 2.89
CA VAL A 166 9.64 -4.19 3.34
C VAL A 166 10.29 -3.16 2.42
N TYR A 167 11.06 -2.24 2.97
CA TYR A 167 11.76 -1.24 2.17
C TYR A 167 13.02 -0.74 2.86
N TRP A 168 13.95 -0.22 2.07
CA TRP A 168 15.18 0.39 2.56
C TRP A 168 14.92 1.86 2.93
N ASP A 169 15.20 2.23 4.18
CA ASP A 169 15.19 3.62 4.61
C ASP A 169 16.61 4.19 4.52
N TRP A 170 16.82 5.08 3.55
CA TRP A 170 18.10 5.74 3.31
C TRP A 170 18.55 6.65 4.46
N SER A 171 17.61 7.21 5.25
CA SER A 171 17.93 8.08 6.38
C SER A 171 18.40 7.28 7.60
N GLN A 172 17.85 6.08 7.80
CA GLN A 172 18.22 5.19 8.91
C GLN A 172 19.26 4.13 8.51
N ASN A 173 19.58 4.02 7.23
CA ASN A 173 20.43 3.00 6.65
C ASN A 173 20.05 1.59 7.15
N ALA A 174 18.75 1.29 7.08
CA ALA A 174 18.18 0.05 7.59
C ALA A 174 16.92 -0.37 6.82
N TYR A 175 16.64 -1.68 6.85
CA TYR A 175 15.37 -2.19 6.35
C TYR A 175 14.25 -1.90 7.34
N MET A 176 13.12 -1.46 6.81
CA MET A 176 11.87 -1.22 7.53
C MET A 176 10.82 -2.24 7.12
N ILE A 177 10.03 -2.73 8.06
CA ILE A 177 8.88 -3.59 7.82
C ILE A 177 7.59 -2.88 8.22
N VAL A 178 6.55 -3.07 7.41
CA VAL A 178 5.19 -2.56 7.66
C VAL A 178 4.22 -3.72 7.55
N ASP A 179 3.40 -3.89 8.58
CA ASP A 179 2.34 -4.90 8.61
C ASP A 179 1.15 -4.47 7.73
N MET A 180 0.79 -5.34 6.78
CA MET A 180 -0.37 -5.23 5.89
C MET A 180 -1.26 -6.49 5.94
N SER A 181 -1.03 -7.35 6.94
CA SER A 181 -1.60 -8.67 7.03
C SER A 181 -2.98 -8.67 7.70
N THR A 182 -3.70 -9.78 7.53
CA THR A 182 -4.97 -10.01 8.24
C THR A 182 -4.75 -10.61 9.63
N ASN A 183 -3.67 -11.39 9.80
CA ASN A 183 -3.40 -12.15 11.02
C ASN A 183 -2.33 -11.51 11.93
N GLY A 184 -1.77 -10.38 11.53
CA GLY A 184 -0.75 -9.63 12.27
C GLY A 184 0.67 -10.12 12.03
N ILE A 185 1.63 -9.24 12.30
CA ILE A 185 3.07 -9.54 12.38
C ILE A 185 3.53 -9.30 13.81
N TYR A 186 4.43 -10.15 14.31
CA TYR A 186 5.12 -9.92 15.58
C TYR A 186 6.61 -9.80 15.33
N LEU A 187 7.21 -8.77 15.92
CA LEU A 187 8.65 -8.53 15.93
C LEU A 187 9.16 -8.71 17.37
N ASN A 188 10.07 -9.66 17.59
CA ASN A 188 10.60 -10.00 18.91
C ASN A 188 9.48 -10.23 19.93
N ASN A 189 8.46 -11.02 19.55
CA ASN A 189 7.25 -11.35 20.32
C ASN A 189 6.33 -10.16 20.62
N THR A 190 6.60 -8.97 20.07
CA THR A 190 5.76 -7.79 20.20
C THR A 190 4.91 -7.63 18.94
N PRO A 191 3.58 -7.52 19.04
CA PRO A 191 2.73 -7.29 17.87
C PRO A 191 3.02 -5.93 17.25
N LEU A 192 3.11 -5.89 15.92
CA LEU A 192 3.23 -4.65 15.16
C LEU A 192 1.86 -4.00 14.99
N ASN A 193 1.84 -2.67 14.98
CA ASN A 193 0.65 -1.91 14.59
C ASN A 193 0.57 -1.88 13.05
N PRO A 194 -0.56 -2.30 12.45
CA PRO A 194 -0.74 -2.26 10.99
C PRO A 194 -0.49 -0.86 10.41
N GLY A 195 0.25 -0.80 9.31
CA GLY A 195 0.60 0.45 8.63
C GLY A 195 1.74 1.26 9.27
N VAL A 196 2.21 0.88 10.47
CA VAL A 196 3.37 1.52 11.12
C VAL A 196 4.65 0.84 10.67
N GLN A 197 5.70 1.64 10.46
CA GLN A 197 7.03 1.15 10.09
C GLN A 197 7.86 0.78 11.31
N TYR A 198 8.52 -0.37 11.24
CA TYR A 198 9.42 -0.86 12.28
C TYR A 198 10.76 -1.22 11.66
N ARG A 199 11.85 -0.87 12.33
CA ARG A 199 13.20 -1.21 11.89
C ARG A 199 13.48 -2.70 12.08
N LEU A 200 14.07 -3.33 11.08
CA LEU A 200 14.63 -4.67 11.15
C LEU A 200 16.12 -4.61 11.50
N LEU A 201 16.50 -5.43 12.47
CA LEU A 201 17.87 -5.62 12.92
C LEU A 201 18.33 -7.06 12.68
N ASN A 202 19.64 -7.23 12.72
CA ASN A 202 20.26 -8.55 12.66
C ASN A 202 19.88 -9.40 13.88
N GLY A 203 19.32 -10.58 13.64
CA GLY A 203 18.88 -11.51 14.66
C GLY A 203 17.42 -11.32 15.12
N ASP A 204 16.69 -10.35 14.56
CA ASP A 204 15.29 -10.13 14.94
C ASP A 204 14.42 -11.36 14.64
N SER A 205 13.55 -11.71 15.59
CA SER A 205 12.56 -12.77 15.43
C SER A 205 11.29 -12.19 14.83
N LEU A 206 10.98 -12.57 13.59
CA LEU A 206 9.74 -12.21 12.90
C LEU A 206 8.76 -13.37 12.94
N GLN A 207 7.51 -13.09 13.28
CA GLN A 207 6.41 -14.06 13.20
C GLN A 207 5.32 -13.51 12.30
N PHE A 208 4.85 -14.32 11.36
CA PHE A 208 3.75 -13.98 10.47
C PHE A 208 2.50 -14.77 10.88
N GLY A 209 1.43 -14.06 11.23
CA GLY A 209 0.23 -14.66 11.79
C GLY A 209 0.36 -15.08 13.26
N GLN A 210 -0.60 -15.86 13.73
CA GLN A 210 -0.78 -16.19 15.15
C GLN A 210 -0.13 -17.53 15.52
N ASP A 211 -0.14 -17.85 16.81
CA ASP A 211 0.22 -19.17 17.37
C ASP A 211 1.67 -19.64 17.13
N ASN A 212 2.61 -18.75 16.81
CA ASN A 212 4.01 -19.07 16.52
C ASN A 212 4.21 -20.09 15.38
N LEU A 213 3.22 -20.26 14.50
CA LEU A 213 3.23 -21.28 13.46
C LEU A 213 4.22 -20.99 12.32
N VAL A 214 4.47 -19.71 12.05
CA VAL A 214 5.34 -19.23 10.97
C VAL A 214 6.28 -18.21 11.56
N ARG A 215 7.54 -18.61 11.76
CA ARG A 215 8.56 -17.81 12.45
C ARG A 215 9.86 -17.79 11.66
N PHE A 216 10.50 -16.64 11.65
CA PHE A 216 11.72 -16.34 10.94
C PHE A 216 12.71 -15.64 11.84
N THR A 217 13.99 -15.78 11.51
CA THR A 217 15.04 -14.88 11.99
C THR A 217 15.52 -14.02 10.83
N ALA A 218 15.54 -12.70 11.03
CA ALA A 218 15.95 -11.73 10.03
C ALA A 218 17.44 -11.38 10.18
N TYR A 219 18.12 -11.24 9.04
CA TYR A 219 19.49 -10.79 8.95
C TYR A 219 19.62 -9.78 7.80
N VAL A 220 20.42 -8.74 8.02
CA VAL A 220 20.77 -7.68 7.07
C VAL A 220 22.30 -7.72 6.90
N MET A 221 22.75 -8.06 5.70
CA MET A 221 24.17 -8.34 5.38
C MET A 221 24.71 -7.48 4.24
#